data_AF-A0A381ZR05-F1
#
_entry.id   AF-A0A381ZR05-F1
#
_cell.length_a   1.000
_cell.length_b   1.000
_cell.length_c   1.000
_cell.angle_alpha   90.00
_cell.angle_beta   90.00
_cell.angle_gamma   90.00
#
_symmetry.space_group_name_H-M   'P 1'
#
loop_
_entity.id
_entity.type
_entity.pdbx_description
1 polymer ?
#
loop_
_entity_poly.entity_id
_entity_poly.type
_entity_poly.pdbx_seq_one_letter_code
_entity_poly.pdbx_strand_id
1 'polypeptide(L)'
;MRSFFVLLLMIIVSAAVGKEPGNLCKIAINEKTDYQVLGIYGSPLESEWHPAAAYVLLKEMYRFEVLQKEFQQKSPPWRFEFVEMSGGKTMAFVYHLENRFDYCFGPNAFYVKKN
;
A
#
# COMPACT_ATOMS: atom_id res chain seq x y z
N MET A 1 41.32 30.71 4.73
CA MET A 1 40.73 29.36 4.53
C MET A 1 39.64 29.09 5.58
N ARG A 2 38.56 29.90 5.62
CA ARG A 2 37.45 29.72 6.58
C ARG A 2 36.08 29.69 5.89
N SER A 3 35.93 30.29 4.70
CA SER A 3 34.65 30.29 3.96
C SER A 3 34.33 28.99 3.22
N PHE A 4 35.33 28.18 2.87
CA PHE A 4 35.08 26.94 2.10
C PHE A 4 34.44 25.81 2.93
N PHE A 5 34.67 25.78 4.24
CA PHE A 5 34.09 24.76 5.12
C PHE A 5 32.60 25.01 5.43
N VAL A 6 32.17 26.27 5.45
CA VAL A 6 30.77 26.62 5.70
C VAL A 6 29.88 26.25 4.51
N LEU A 7 30.40 26.41 3.28
CA LEU A 7 29.67 26.05 2.07
C LEU A 7 29.49 24.53 1.96
N LEU A 8 30.51 23.75 2.33
CA LEU A 8 30.41 22.28 2.30
C LEU A 8 29.36 21.78 3.28
N LEU A 9 29.28 22.37 4.48
CA LEU A 9 28.28 22.03 5.51
C LEU A 9 26.83 22.29 5.07
N MET A 10 26.56 23.36 4.31
CA MET A 10 25.20 23.61 3.79
C MET A 10 24.75 22.60 2.73
N ILE A 11 25.69 22.06 1.94
CA ILE A 11 25.39 21.07 0.90
C ILE A 11 24.98 19.73 1.54
N ILE A 12 25.63 19.32 2.63
CA ILE A 12 25.31 18.05 3.32
C ILE A 12 23.94 18.10 4.01
N VAL A 13 23.55 19.26 4.55
CA VAL A 13 22.26 19.43 5.25
C VAL A 13 21.07 19.39 4.27
N SER A 14 21.26 19.81 3.02
CA SER A 14 20.19 19.79 2.00
C SER A 14 19.89 18.39 1.45
N ALA A 15 20.84 17.46 1.55
CA ALA A 15 20.67 16.07 1.12
C ALA A 15 20.04 15.16 2.21
N ALA A 16 19.90 15.66 3.43
CA ALA A 16 19.30 14.97 4.57
C ALA A 16 17.81 15.32 4.77
N VAL A 17 17.14 15.85 3.74
CA VAL A 17 15.67 15.78 3.68
C VAL A 17 15.35 14.32 3.41
N GLY A 18 15.25 13.54 4.50
CA GLY A 18 14.86 12.15 4.45
C GLY A 18 13.59 12.04 3.61
N LYS A 19 13.66 11.32 2.49
CA LYS A 19 12.44 10.80 1.86
C LYS A 19 11.71 10.08 2.98
N GLU A 20 10.55 10.59 3.38
CA GLU A 20 9.62 9.78 4.15
C GLU A 20 9.55 8.43 3.43
N PRO A 21 9.78 7.30 4.15
CA PRO A 21 9.61 6.01 3.53
C PRO A 21 8.16 5.98 3.05
N GLY A 22 7.96 6.06 1.73
CA GLY A 22 6.63 5.97 1.15
C GLY A 22 5.94 4.71 1.65
N ASN A 23 4.60 4.71 1.71
CA ASN A 23 3.81 3.60 2.20
C ASN A 23 4.38 2.23 1.76
N LEU A 24 4.83 1.42 2.73
CA LEU A 24 5.55 0.17 2.47
C LEU A 24 4.71 -0.85 1.70
N CYS A 25 3.39 -0.81 1.89
CA CYS A 25 2.45 -1.71 1.22
C CYS A 25 2.25 -1.36 -0.26
N LYS A 26 2.23 -0.07 -0.60
CA LYS A 26 2.29 0.40 -1.99
C LYS A 26 3.57 -0.07 -2.68
N ILE A 27 4.70 0.07 -2.01
CA ILE A 27 6.01 -0.38 -2.52
C ILE A 27 5.97 -1.90 -2.74
N ALA A 28 5.48 -2.66 -1.76
CA ALA A 28 5.37 -4.11 -1.86
C ALA A 28 4.51 -4.58 -3.03
N ILE A 29 3.35 -3.95 -3.29
CA ILE A 29 2.55 -4.27 -4.48
C ILE A 29 3.37 -4.08 -5.75
N ASN A 30 3.93 -2.88 -5.94
CA ASN A 30 4.61 -2.51 -7.17
C ASN A 30 5.87 -3.35 -7.44
N GLU A 31 6.55 -3.82 -6.39
CA GLU A 31 7.82 -4.56 -6.52
C GLU A 31 7.66 -6.09 -6.50
N LYS A 32 6.62 -6.61 -5.84
CA LYS A 32 6.47 -8.06 -5.59
C LYS A 32 5.34 -8.71 -6.37
N THR A 33 4.58 -7.93 -7.14
CA THR A 33 3.43 -8.41 -7.90
C THR A 33 3.45 -7.85 -9.32
N ASP A 34 2.65 -8.44 -10.22
CA ASP A 34 2.47 -7.93 -11.58
C ASP A 34 1.48 -6.76 -11.64
N TYR A 35 1.27 -6.05 -10.53
CA TYR A 35 0.30 -4.98 -10.40
C TYR A 35 0.96 -3.65 -10.02
N GLN A 36 0.38 -2.56 -10.50
CA GLN A 36 0.73 -1.20 -10.15
C GLN A 36 -0.40 -0.54 -9.34
N VAL A 37 -0.04 0.13 -8.25
CA VAL A 37 -0.96 0.96 -7.46
C VAL A 37 -1.35 2.22 -8.23
N LEU A 38 -2.66 2.40 -8.42
CA LEU A 38 -3.26 3.58 -9.04
C LEU A 38 -3.80 4.59 -8.02
N GLY A 39 -4.21 4.12 -6.84
CA GLY A 39 -4.79 4.96 -5.80
C GLY A 39 -5.09 4.18 -4.54
N ILE A 40 -5.37 4.89 -3.45
CA ILE A 40 -5.79 4.28 -2.19
C ILE A 40 -7.24 3.81 -2.34
N TYR A 41 -7.52 2.62 -1.82
CA TYR A 41 -8.89 2.14 -1.61
C TYR A 41 -9.18 2.21 -0.12
N GLY A 42 -10.19 2.99 0.28
CA GLY A 42 -10.59 3.11 1.67
C GLY A 42 -11.35 4.39 1.94
N SER A 43 -12.33 4.32 2.84
CA SER A 43 -13.06 5.49 3.34
C SER A 43 -12.31 6.11 4.52
N PRO A 44 -12.26 7.44 4.67
CA PRO A 44 -11.75 8.08 5.89
C PRO A 44 -12.58 7.77 7.15
N LEU A 45 -13.72 7.07 7.00
CA LEU A 45 -14.58 6.60 8.10
C LEU A 45 -14.27 5.16 8.54
N GLU A 46 -13.37 4.45 7.86
CA GLU A 46 -12.96 3.11 8.29
C GLU A 46 -11.77 3.20 9.25
N SER A 47 -11.89 2.53 10.39
CA SER A 47 -10.85 2.45 11.40
C SER A 47 -9.56 1.86 10.81
N GLU A 48 -8.55 2.72 10.68
CA GLU A 48 -7.13 2.42 10.93
C GLU A 48 -6.39 1.50 9.97
N TRP A 49 -6.75 1.41 8.69
CA TRP A 49 -5.96 0.61 7.72
C TRP A 49 -5.68 -0.81 8.23
N HIS A 50 -6.61 -1.32 9.04
CA HIS A 50 -6.43 -2.55 9.78
C HIS A 50 -6.87 -3.72 8.91
N PRO A 51 -6.19 -4.89 8.94
CA PRO A 51 -6.59 -6.10 8.22
C PRO A 51 -8.06 -6.48 8.37
N ALA A 52 -8.66 -6.22 9.53
CA ALA A 52 -10.08 -6.48 9.79
C ALA A 52 -11.03 -5.72 8.84
N ALA A 53 -10.64 -4.52 8.41
CA ALA A 53 -11.44 -3.70 7.48
C ALA A 53 -11.60 -4.40 6.13
N ALA A 54 -10.58 -5.12 5.67
CA ALA A 54 -10.65 -5.89 4.43
C ALA A 54 -11.77 -6.93 4.47
N TYR A 55 -11.92 -7.68 5.58
CA TYR A 55 -12.99 -8.66 5.71
C TYR A 55 -14.39 -8.05 5.67
N VAL A 56 -14.57 -6.88 6.30
CA VAL A 56 -15.84 -6.14 6.25
C VAL A 56 -16.14 -5.68 4.81
N LEU A 57 -15.15 -5.09 4.14
CA LEU A 57 -15.26 -4.64 2.75
C LEU A 57 -15.59 -5.78 1.79
N LEU A 58 -14.91 -6.92 1.90
CA LEU A 58 -15.22 -8.10 1.08
C LEU A 58 -16.66 -8.57 1.30
N LYS A 59 -17.10 -8.65 2.57
CA LYS A 59 -18.48 -9.05 2.90
C LYS A 59 -19.51 -8.11 2.28
N GLU A 60 -19.24 -6.81 2.28
CA GLU A 60 -20.09 -5.81 1.62
C GLU A 60 -20.09 -5.98 0.10
N MET A 61 -18.95 -6.25 -0.52
CA MET A 61 -18.87 -6.51 -1.97
C MET A 61 -19.67 -7.74 -2.39
N TYR A 62 -19.63 -8.80 -1.58
CA TYR A 62 -20.50 -9.96 -1.76
C TYR A 62 -21.97 -9.58 -1.65
N ARG A 63 -22.33 -8.82 -0.60
CA ARG A 63 -23.72 -8.40 -0.36
C ARG A 63 -24.30 -7.58 -1.51
N PHE A 64 -23.48 -6.74 -2.15
CA PHE A 64 -23.89 -5.91 -3.27
C PHE A 64 -23.68 -6.56 -4.65
N GLU A 65 -23.24 -7.81 -4.70
CA GLU A 65 -23.01 -8.55 -5.97
C GLU A 65 -22.05 -7.83 -6.94
N VAL A 66 -21.10 -7.05 -6.39
CA VAL A 66 -20.11 -6.31 -7.19
C VAL A 66 -18.79 -7.05 -7.34
N LEU A 67 -18.65 -8.20 -6.67
CA LEU A 67 -17.48 -9.05 -6.73
C LEU A 67 -17.56 -9.99 -7.93
N GLN A 68 -16.54 -9.95 -8.79
CA GLN A 68 -16.40 -10.86 -9.92
C GLN A 68 -15.45 -12.02 -9.62
N LYS A 69 -14.31 -11.73 -8.98
CA LYS A 69 -13.28 -12.73 -8.72
C LYS A 69 -12.39 -12.34 -7.55
N GLU A 70 -11.92 -13.35 -6.81
CA GLU A 70 -10.90 -13.21 -5.79
C GLU A 70 -9.70 -14.11 -6.09
N PHE A 71 -8.51 -13.66 -5.73
CA PHE A 71 -7.32 -14.50 -5.75
C PHE A 71 -6.26 -13.95 -4.79
N GLN A 72 -5.29 -14.79 -4.44
CA GLN A 72 -4.22 -14.43 -3.52
C GLN A 72 -2.86 -14.62 -4.17
N GLN A 73 -1.91 -13.77 -3.79
CA GLN A 73 -0.50 -13.94 -4.08
C GLN A 73 0.30 -13.85 -2.78
N LYS A 74 1.23 -14.80 -2.57
CA LYS A 74 2.10 -14.82 -1.40
C LYS A 74 3.54 -14.55 -1.83
N SER A 75 4.18 -13.61 -1.18
CA SER A 75 5.61 -13.30 -1.34
C SER A 75 6.17 -12.99 0.05
N PRO A 76 6.45 -14.01 0.88
CA PRO A 76 6.83 -13.81 2.28
C PRO A 76 7.92 -12.74 2.43
N PRO A 77 7.78 -11.81 3.38
CA PRO A 77 6.77 -11.77 4.46
C PRO A 77 5.40 -11.18 4.06
N TRP A 78 5.15 -10.95 2.78
CA TRP A 78 3.93 -10.32 2.26
C TRP A 78 2.86 -11.32 1.82
N ARG A 79 1.60 -10.92 2.02
CA ARG A 79 0.43 -11.53 1.40
C ARG A 79 -0.40 -10.44 0.74
N PHE A 80 -0.84 -10.72 -0.48
CA PHE A 80 -1.69 -9.85 -1.28
C PHE A 80 -3.00 -10.59 -1.56
N GLU A 81 -4.11 -9.96 -1.24
CA GLU A 81 -5.45 -10.46 -1.55
C GLU A 81 -6.07 -9.52 -2.57
N PHE A 82 -6.39 -10.05 -3.74
CA PHE A 82 -6.89 -9.29 -4.87
C PHE A 82 -8.37 -9.57 -5.08
N VAL A 83 -9.09 -8.50 -5.41
CA VAL A 83 -10.52 -8.50 -5.67
C VAL A 83 -10.78 -7.81 -7.00
N GLU A 84 -11.29 -8.53 -7.98
CA GLU A 84 -11.79 -7.97 -9.24
C GLU A 84 -13.29 -7.70 -9.09
N MET A 85 -13.69 -6.46 -9.36
CA MET A 85 -15.09 -6.02 -9.32
C MET A 85 -15.74 -6.08 -10.71
N SER A 86 -17.05 -6.26 -10.76
CA SER A 86 -17.85 -6.34 -12.01
C SER A 86 -17.69 -5.13 -12.95
N GLY A 87 -17.22 -3.99 -12.44
CA GLY A 87 -16.88 -2.79 -13.21
C GLY A 87 -15.46 -2.79 -13.81
N GLY A 88 -14.73 -3.91 -13.78
CA GLY A 88 -13.37 -4.05 -14.31
C GLY A 88 -12.27 -3.42 -13.45
N LYS A 89 -12.60 -2.95 -12.24
CA LYS A 89 -11.62 -2.42 -11.28
C LYS A 89 -11.07 -3.55 -10.42
N THR A 90 -9.77 -3.53 -10.18
CA THR A 90 -9.11 -4.47 -9.26
C THR A 90 -8.65 -3.72 -8.03
N MET A 91 -8.81 -4.36 -6.89
CA MET A 91 -8.31 -3.91 -5.61
C MET A 91 -7.30 -4.90 -5.06
N ALA A 92 -6.35 -4.41 -4.27
CA ALA A 92 -5.40 -5.21 -3.54
C ALA A 92 -5.43 -4.82 -2.06
N PHE A 93 -5.64 -5.81 -1.20
CA PHE A 93 -5.40 -5.74 0.24
C PHE A 93 -4.02 -6.32 0.54
N VAL A 94 -3.22 -5.59 1.30
CA VAL A 94 -1.82 -5.93 1.58
C VAL A 94 -1.65 -6.23 3.06
N TYR A 95 -0.98 -7.34 3.35
CA TYR A 95 -0.70 -7.77 4.70
C TYR A 95 0.79 -8.11 4.85
N HIS A 96 1.38 -7.67 5.96
CA HIS A 96 2.67 -8.18 6.41
C HIS A 96 2.42 -9.29 7.43
N LEU A 97 2.87 -10.51 7.14
CA LEU A 97 2.58 -11.69 7.95
C LEU A 97 3.21 -11.64 9.35
N GLU A 98 4.31 -10.89 9.48
CA GLU A 98 5.04 -10.73 10.74
C GLU A 98 4.60 -9.48 11.52
N ASN A 99 4.28 -8.38 10.84
CA ASN A 99 4.08 -7.04 11.44
C ASN A 99 2.63 -6.59 11.21
N ARG A 100 1.71 -7.27 11.87
CA ARG A 100 0.34 -7.52 11.39
C ARG A 100 -0.56 -6.29 11.21
N PHE A 101 -0.30 -5.13 11.80
CA PHE A 101 -1.35 -4.10 11.97
C PHE A 101 -0.99 -2.66 11.59
N ASP A 102 0.29 -2.27 11.58
CA ASP A 102 0.74 -0.88 11.36
C ASP A 102 1.90 -0.75 10.35
N TYR A 103 2.35 -1.87 9.78
CA TYR A 103 3.57 -1.90 8.96
C TYR A 103 3.47 -1.07 7.68
N CYS A 104 2.27 -0.81 7.17
CA CYS A 104 2.10 0.06 6.01
C CYS A 104 2.37 1.54 6.32
N PHE A 105 2.43 1.94 7.60
CA PHE A 105 2.47 3.34 8.06
C PHE A 105 1.42 4.20 7.34
N GLY A 106 0.22 3.65 7.17
CA GLY A 106 -0.72 4.19 6.19
C GLY A 106 -1.68 3.14 5.62
N PRO A 107 -2.34 3.47 4.50
CA PRO A 107 -3.25 2.58 3.80
C PRO A 107 -2.67 1.20 3.50
N ASN A 108 -3.50 0.16 3.63
CA ASN A 108 -3.18 -1.21 3.27
C ASN A 108 -4.04 -1.76 2.13
N ALA A 109 -4.94 -0.93 1.57
CA ALA A 109 -5.82 -1.28 0.49
C ALA A 109 -5.70 -0.28 -0.66
N PHE A 110 -5.64 -0.78 -1.89
CA PHE A 110 -5.32 0.03 -3.08
C PHE A 110 -6.14 -0.38 -4.29
N TYR A 111 -6.49 0.59 -5.13
CA TYR A 111 -6.83 0.32 -6.52
C TYR A 111 -5.56 -0.03 -7.28
N VAL A 112 -5.62 -1.11 -8.05
CA VAL A 112 -4.47 -1.62 -8.81
C VAL A 112 -4.84 -1.91 -10.25
N LYS A 113 -3.83 -1.93 -11.11
CA LYS A 113 -3.93 -2.38 -12.50
C LYS A 113 -2.80 -3.34 -12.78
N LYS A 114 -3.07 -4.40 -13.55
CA LYS A 114 -2.04 -5.32 -14.03
C LYS A 114 -1.10 -4.59 -15.00
N ASN A 115 0.20 -4.79 -14.84
CA ASN A 115 1.24 -4.29 -15.74
C ASN A 115 1.14 -4.92 -17.13
#